data_AF-A0A5M9N2U9-F1
#
_entry.id   AF-A0A5M9N2U9-F1
#
_cell.length_a   1.000
_cell.length_b   1.000
_cell.length_c   1.000
_cell.angle_alpha   90.00
_cell.angle_beta   90.00
_cell.angle_gamma   90.00
#
_symmetry.space_group_name_H-M   'P 1'
#
loop_
_entity.id
_entity.type
_entity.pdbx_description
1 polymer ?
#
loop_
_entity_poly.entity_id
_entity_poly.type
_entity_poly.pdbx_seq_one_letter_code
_entity_poly.pdbx_strand_id
1 'polypeptide(L)'
;MAGYRTLPVLLCGRLERVGSLVIEELKPEYEVIHFITSVEDGTINLPLILSGNLPKWEGSGLGSKIYSRAPKAVILGGGYDDEAIEKLRQAVAISQGTIQVPWLKADPKKTEAGPTPGTEAYCRSAAARIKETLEILEKTGRLDGTEDGIFFW
;
A
#
# COMPACT_ATOMS: atom_id res chain seq x y z
N MET A 1 -15.19 -16.77 -16.93
CA MET A 1 -15.73 -16.29 -15.64
C MET A 1 -14.56 -15.86 -14.79
N ALA A 2 -14.22 -14.57 -14.77
CA ALA A 2 -13.20 -14.05 -13.86
C ALA A 2 -13.86 -13.91 -12.49
N GLY A 3 -13.66 -14.88 -11.60
CA GLY A 3 -14.06 -14.72 -10.20
C GLY A 3 -13.32 -13.50 -9.65
N TYR A 4 -14.05 -12.55 -9.04
CA TYR A 4 -13.47 -11.38 -8.39
C TYR A 4 -12.45 -11.86 -7.34
N ARG A 5 -11.18 -11.84 -7.72
CA ARG A 5 -10.09 -12.21 -6.82
C ARG A 5 -9.69 -10.95 -6.09
N THR A 6 -10.08 -10.82 -4.82
CA THR A 6 -9.58 -9.75 -3.95
C THR A 6 -8.06 -9.74 -3.98
N LEU A 7 -7.46 -8.60 -4.34
CA LEU A 7 -6.02 -8.46 -4.53
C LEU A 7 -5.34 -8.04 -3.21
N PRO A 8 -4.33 -8.79 -2.74
CA PRO A 8 -3.60 -8.43 -1.53
C PRO A 8 -2.71 -7.21 -1.79
N VAL A 9 -2.72 -6.22 -0.89
CA VAL A 9 -1.90 -5.01 -0.96
C VAL A 9 -1.31 -4.67 0.41
N LEU A 10 -0.22 -3.92 0.43
CA LEU A 10 0.37 -3.35 1.65
C LEU A 10 -0.03 -1.88 1.75
N LEU A 11 -0.30 -1.39 2.97
CA LEU A 11 -0.66 0.00 3.20
C LEU A 11 0.23 0.62 4.28
N CYS A 12 0.90 1.71 3.94
CA CYS A 12 1.69 2.53 4.85
C CYS A 12 0.90 3.77 5.24
N GLY A 13 0.59 3.96 6.53
CA GLY A 13 -0.19 5.08 7.03
C GLY A 13 0.18 5.45 8.46
N ARG A 14 0.39 6.75 8.72
CA ARG A 14 0.85 7.25 10.03
C ARG A 14 -0.19 7.13 11.16
N LEU A 15 -1.48 7.02 10.83
CA LEU A 15 -2.58 7.04 11.78
C LEU A 15 -3.48 5.83 11.56
N GLU A 16 -3.59 4.94 12.54
CA GLU A 16 -4.44 3.75 12.45
C GLU A 16 -5.92 4.08 12.22
N ARG A 17 -6.45 5.15 12.86
CA ARG A 17 -7.83 5.59 12.65
C ARG A 17 -8.12 5.92 11.17
N VAL A 18 -7.17 6.51 10.47
CA VAL A 18 -7.29 6.82 9.04
C VAL A 18 -7.12 5.54 8.24
N GLY A 19 -6.11 4.74 8.59
CA GLY A 19 -5.84 3.44 7.97
C GLY A 19 -7.06 2.51 7.98
N SER A 20 -7.75 2.38 9.12
CA SER A 20 -8.92 1.51 9.25
C SER A 20 -10.06 1.91 8.32
N LEU A 21 -10.35 3.21 8.21
CA LEU A 21 -11.38 3.71 7.29
C LEU A 21 -10.99 3.46 5.83
N VAL A 22 -9.74 3.72 5.45
CA VAL A 22 -9.25 3.44 4.09
C VAL A 22 -9.31 1.94 3.79
N ILE A 23 -8.92 1.08 4.74
CA ILE A 23 -8.98 -0.39 4.60
C ILE A 23 -10.41 -0.86 4.35
N GLU A 24 -11.40 -0.34 5.08
CA GLU A 24 -12.81 -0.69 4.84
C GLU A 24 -13.30 -0.21 3.48
N GLU A 25 -12.96 1.02 3.07
CA GLU A 25 -13.35 1.57 1.77
C GLU A 25 -12.67 0.85 0.59
N LEU A 26 -11.51 0.22 0.79
CA LEU A 26 -10.81 -0.56 -0.23
C LEU A 26 -11.45 -1.92 -0.56
N LYS A 27 -12.32 -2.43 0.32
CA LYS A 27 -13.07 -3.68 0.08
C LYS A 27 -14.17 -3.49 -0.97
N PRO A 28 -14.63 -4.57 -1.62
CA PRO A 28 -14.10 -5.94 -1.58
C PRO A 28 -12.93 -6.22 -2.53
N GLU A 29 -12.56 -5.26 -3.38
CA GLU A 29 -11.61 -5.47 -4.47
C GLU A 29 -10.17 -5.67 -3.98
N TYR A 30 -9.80 -4.98 -2.89
CA TYR A 30 -8.45 -5.03 -2.33
C TYR A 30 -8.48 -5.46 -0.87
N GLU A 31 -7.56 -6.35 -0.52
CA GLU A 31 -7.30 -6.78 0.85
C GLU A 31 -5.98 -6.18 1.32
N VAL A 32 -6.04 -5.28 2.30
CA VAL A 32 -4.82 -4.84 2.98
C VAL A 32 -4.37 -5.98 3.90
N ILE A 33 -3.28 -6.66 3.54
CA ILE A 33 -2.78 -7.81 4.31
C ILE A 33 -1.90 -7.38 5.49
N HIS A 34 -1.28 -6.20 5.40
CA HIS A 34 -0.44 -5.64 6.45
C HIS A 34 -0.48 -4.11 6.40
N PHE A 35 -0.53 -3.49 7.58
CA PHE A 35 -0.54 -2.03 7.75
C PHE A 35 0.72 -1.58 8.48
N ILE A 36 1.45 -0.64 7.88
CA ILE A 36 2.76 -0.16 8.34
C ILE A 36 2.60 1.28 8.82
N THR A 37 3.02 1.56 10.05
CA THR A 37 2.76 2.87 10.70
C THR A 37 3.93 3.83 10.66
N SER A 38 5.14 3.35 10.41
CA SER A 38 6.36 4.15 10.40
C SER A 38 7.35 3.75 9.31
N VAL A 39 8.38 4.56 9.10
CA VAL A 39 9.44 4.25 8.14
C VAL A 39 10.32 3.13 8.68
N GLU A 40 10.62 3.16 9.98
CA GLU A 40 11.41 2.16 10.70
C GLU A 40 10.75 0.78 10.68
N ASP A 41 9.43 0.74 10.83
CA ASP A 41 8.64 -0.48 10.66
C ASP A 41 8.70 -0.99 9.22
N GLY A 42 8.49 -0.08 8.25
CA GLY A 42 8.47 -0.42 6.83
C GLY A 42 9.81 -0.90 6.28
N THR A 43 10.94 -0.36 6.72
CA THR A 43 12.28 -0.81 6.28
C THR A 43 12.60 -2.23 6.73
N ILE A 44 11.88 -2.74 7.74
CA ILE A 44 12.07 -4.11 8.27
C ILE A 44 11.03 -5.06 7.69
N ASN A 45 9.76 -4.66 7.68
CA ASN A 45 8.66 -5.55 7.32
C ASN A 45 8.38 -5.61 5.82
N LEU A 46 8.57 -4.54 5.04
CA LEU A 46 8.36 -4.58 3.58
C LEU A 46 9.25 -5.64 2.90
N PRO A 47 10.57 -5.69 3.14
CA PRO A 47 11.41 -6.67 2.46
C PRO A 47 11.07 -8.11 2.83
N LEU A 48 10.69 -8.36 4.09
CA LEU A 48 10.26 -9.70 4.54
C LEU A 48 8.97 -10.12 3.82
N ILE A 49 7.95 -9.28 3.82
CA ILE A 49 6.66 -9.63 3.20
C ILE A 49 6.82 -9.77 1.67
N LEU A 50 7.59 -8.89 1.03
CA LEU A 50 7.83 -8.95 -0.42
C LEU A 50 8.73 -10.12 -0.84
N SER A 51 9.49 -10.72 0.08
CA SER A 51 10.23 -11.97 -0.17
C SER A 51 9.43 -13.23 0.19
N GLY A 52 8.15 -13.09 0.54
CA GLY A 52 7.27 -14.20 0.91
C GLY A 52 7.44 -14.69 2.35
N ASN A 53 8.17 -13.95 3.18
CA ASN A 53 8.34 -14.23 4.60
C ASN A 53 7.27 -13.51 5.45
N LEU A 54 7.07 -13.97 6.68
CA LEU A 54 6.23 -13.28 7.65
C LEU A 54 6.91 -11.99 8.13
N PRO A 55 6.15 -10.94 8.50
CA PRO A 55 6.74 -9.76 9.12
C PRO A 55 7.41 -10.14 10.44
N LYS A 56 8.43 -9.37 10.82
CA LYS A 56 9.17 -9.58 12.08
C LYS A 56 8.29 -9.30 13.31
N TRP A 57 7.38 -8.34 13.18
CA TRP A 57 6.34 -8.01 14.15
C TRP A 57 5.17 -7.34 13.41
N GLU A 58 4.00 -7.26 14.04
CA GLU A 58 2.83 -6.73 13.36
C GLU A 58 2.72 -5.21 13.37
N GLY A 59 3.29 -4.53 14.37
CA GLY A 59 3.34 -3.06 14.50
C GLY A 59 1.98 -2.40 14.77
N SER A 60 0.98 -2.79 13.99
CA SER A 60 -0.43 -2.42 14.04
C SER A 60 -1.31 -3.67 14.06
N GLY A 61 -2.47 -3.58 14.72
CA GLY A 61 -3.52 -4.61 14.64
C GLY A 61 -4.29 -4.62 13.30
N LEU A 62 -4.03 -3.67 12.40
CA LEU A 62 -4.75 -3.51 11.13
C LEU A 62 -4.21 -4.43 10.02
N GLY A 63 -5.09 -4.70 9.06
CA GLY A 63 -4.85 -5.63 7.95
C GLY A 63 -5.21 -7.08 8.30
N SER A 64 -5.44 -7.91 7.29
CA SER A 64 -5.96 -9.27 7.49
C SER A 64 -4.93 -10.28 7.99
N LYS A 65 -3.63 -9.96 7.89
CA LYS A 65 -2.51 -10.84 8.24
C LYS A 65 -2.46 -12.15 7.42
N ILE A 66 -3.10 -12.17 6.24
CA ILE A 66 -3.08 -13.33 5.34
C ILE A 66 -1.90 -13.20 4.36
N TYR A 67 -0.73 -13.72 4.78
CA TYR A 67 0.50 -13.67 3.98
C TYR A 67 0.67 -14.82 2.98
N SER A 68 -0.32 -15.70 2.83
CA SER A 68 -0.27 -16.83 1.90
C SER A 68 -0.34 -16.42 0.42
N ARG A 69 -0.68 -15.15 0.14
CA ARG A 69 -0.75 -14.57 -1.20
C ARG A 69 0.21 -13.39 -1.27
N ALA A 70 1.08 -13.39 -2.27
CA ALA A 70 2.03 -12.30 -2.47
C ALA A 70 1.29 -10.97 -2.74
N PRO A 71 1.66 -9.88 -2.06
CA PRO A 71 1.04 -8.57 -2.27
C PRO A 71 1.29 -8.07 -3.70
N LYS A 72 0.40 -7.19 -4.16
CA LYS A 72 0.36 -6.69 -5.53
C LYS A 72 0.79 -5.24 -5.68
N ALA A 73 0.80 -4.48 -4.59
CA ALA A 73 1.20 -3.09 -4.55
C ALA A 73 1.58 -2.67 -3.12
N VAL A 74 2.39 -1.63 -3.01
CA VAL A 74 2.61 -0.87 -1.76
C VAL A 74 1.90 0.47 -1.89
N ILE A 75 0.97 0.77 -0.99
CA ILE A 75 0.25 2.04 -0.96
C ILE A 75 0.82 2.91 0.16
N LEU A 76 1.16 4.16 -0.17
CA LEU A 76 1.74 5.13 0.74
C LEU A 76 0.74 6.26 0.98
N GLY A 77 0.29 6.42 2.24
CA GLY A 77 -0.53 7.54 2.67
C GLY A 77 0.19 8.88 2.58
N GLY A 78 -0.55 9.99 2.67
CA GLY A 78 0.00 11.35 2.52
C GLY A 78 1.05 11.79 3.55
N GLY A 79 1.31 10.98 4.59
CA GLY A 79 2.35 11.22 5.59
C GLY A 79 3.72 10.59 5.28
N TYR A 80 3.94 10.17 4.04
CA TYR A 80 5.21 9.62 3.54
C TYR A 80 5.73 10.53 2.42
N ASP A 81 6.77 11.30 2.73
CA ASP A 81 7.47 12.16 1.78
C ASP A 81 8.48 11.37 0.93
N ASP A 82 9.15 12.07 0.01
CA ASP A 82 10.13 11.44 -0.89
C ASP A 82 11.30 10.79 -0.13
N GLU A 83 11.76 11.37 0.98
CA GLU A 83 12.84 10.80 1.78
C GLU A 83 12.41 9.50 2.46
N ALA A 84 11.20 9.46 3.03
CA ALA A 84 10.62 8.26 3.61
C ALA A 84 10.47 7.16 2.57
N ILE A 85 9.96 7.49 1.37
CA ILE A 85 9.76 6.54 0.28
C ILE A 85 11.08 5.97 -0.19
N GLU A 86 12.09 6.82 -0.38
CA GLU A 86 13.42 6.40 -0.79
C GLU A 86 14.02 5.41 0.21
N LYS A 87 13.95 5.69 1.52
CA LYS A 87 14.42 4.76 2.56
C LYS A 87 13.72 3.40 2.51
N LEU A 88 12.40 3.39 2.33
CA LEU A 88 11.62 2.15 2.22
C LEU A 88 12.02 1.35 0.97
N ARG A 89 12.14 2.02 -0.17
CA ARG A 89 12.52 1.38 -1.43
C ARG A 89 13.95 0.84 -1.40
N GLN A 90 14.90 1.60 -0.83
CA GLN A 90 16.28 1.14 -0.63
C GLN A 90 16.33 -0.14 0.20
N ALA A 91 15.59 -0.22 1.30
CA ALA A 91 15.53 -1.41 2.14
C ALA A 91 15.01 -2.65 1.38
N VAL A 92 14.02 -2.46 0.50
CA VAL A 92 13.52 -3.53 -0.39
C VAL A 92 14.56 -3.90 -1.44
N ALA A 93 15.18 -2.92 -2.09
CA ALA A 93 16.13 -3.13 -3.19
C ALA A 93 17.41 -3.88 -2.77
N ILE A 94 17.91 -3.66 -1.55
CA ILE A 94 19.10 -4.38 -1.03
C ILE A 94 18.78 -5.80 -0.54
N SER A 95 17.50 -6.15 -0.46
CA SER A 95 17.05 -7.45 0.04
C SER A 95 16.90 -8.46 -1.11
N GLN A 96 17.40 -9.67 -0.92
CA GLN A 96 17.32 -10.71 -1.94
C GLN A 96 15.94 -11.38 -1.97
N GLY A 97 15.49 -11.78 -3.16
CA GLY A 97 14.27 -12.57 -3.33
C GLY A 97 12.96 -11.80 -3.22
N THR A 98 13.00 -10.47 -3.12
CA THR A 98 11.80 -9.63 -3.13
C THR A 98 11.18 -9.57 -4.52
N ILE A 99 9.86 -9.75 -4.60
CA ILE A 99 9.11 -9.41 -5.81
C ILE A 99 9.10 -7.90 -6.02
N GLN A 100 8.98 -7.47 -7.29
CA GLN A 100 8.77 -6.07 -7.62
C GLN A 100 7.27 -5.78 -7.63
N VAL A 101 6.87 -4.70 -6.97
CA VAL A 101 5.47 -4.25 -6.98
C VAL A 101 5.43 -2.73 -7.15
N PRO A 102 4.40 -2.18 -7.81
CA PRO A 102 4.23 -0.75 -7.93
C PRO A 102 3.99 -0.09 -6.57
N TRP A 103 4.46 1.14 -6.44
CA TRP A 103 4.33 1.96 -5.25
C TRP A 103 3.38 3.12 -5.53
N LEU A 104 2.29 3.19 -4.77
CA LEU A 104 1.24 4.18 -4.92
C LEU A 104 1.46 5.33 -3.92
N LYS A 105 1.86 6.50 -4.40
CA LYS A 105 2.11 7.70 -3.59
C LYS A 105 0.91 8.66 -3.68
N ALA A 106 0.52 9.27 -2.56
CA ALA A 106 -0.48 10.33 -2.57
C ALA A 106 -0.07 11.46 -3.51
N ASP A 107 -0.95 11.88 -4.42
CA ASP A 107 -0.73 13.08 -5.21
C ASP A 107 -0.83 14.33 -4.31
N PRO A 108 0.24 15.15 -4.19
CA PRO A 108 0.20 16.36 -3.36
C PRO A 108 -0.86 17.36 -3.81
N LYS A 109 -1.06 17.53 -5.13
CA LYS A 109 -2.03 18.50 -5.67
C LYS A 109 -3.46 18.05 -5.41
N LYS A 110 -3.75 16.75 -5.59
CA LYS A 110 -5.09 16.21 -5.28
C LYS A 110 -5.35 16.17 -3.77
N THR A 111 -4.30 16.01 -2.97
CA THR A 111 -4.40 16.09 -1.51
C THR A 111 -4.72 17.51 -1.06
N GLU A 112 -4.04 18.52 -1.62
CA GLU A 112 -4.28 19.94 -1.34
C GLU A 112 -5.67 20.39 -1.81
N ALA A 113 -6.12 19.97 -3.00
CA ALA A 113 -7.42 20.33 -3.55
C ALA A 113 -8.59 19.52 -2.95
N GLY A 114 -8.30 18.50 -2.15
CA GLY A 114 -9.27 17.54 -1.62
C GLY A 114 -9.77 17.88 -0.22
N PRO A 115 -10.53 16.96 0.40
CA PRO A 115 -10.94 17.10 1.80
C PRO A 115 -9.73 17.10 2.74
N THR A 116 -9.87 17.75 3.90
CA THR A 116 -8.80 17.84 4.91
C THR A 116 -8.28 16.46 5.32
N PRO A 117 -6.96 16.21 5.26
CA PRO A 117 -6.36 14.94 5.67
C PRO A 117 -6.81 14.50 7.07
N GLY A 118 -7.10 13.20 7.19
CA GLY A 118 -7.56 12.59 8.44
C GLY A 118 -9.07 12.64 8.70
N THR A 119 -9.84 13.36 7.88
CA THR A 119 -11.31 13.32 7.91
C THR A 119 -11.86 12.07 7.20
N GLU A 120 -13.10 11.68 7.49
CA GLU A 120 -13.75 10.57 6.78
C GLU A 120 -13.90 10.86 5.29
N ALA A 121 -14.23 12.10 4.92
CA ALA A 121 -14.30 12.53 3.53
C ALA A 121 -12.94 12.37 2.81
N TYR A 122 -11.84 12.67 3.49
CA TYR A 122 -10.50 12.40 2.98
C TYR A 122 -10.26 10.90 2.80
N CYS A 123 -10.63 10.07 3.78
CA CYS A 123 -10.44 8.62 3.69
C CYS A 123 -11.17 8.02 2.48
N ARG A 124 -12.42 8.42 2.24
CA ARG A 124 -13.20 7.99 1.06
C ARG A 124 -12.57 8.47 -0.25
N SER A 125 -12.16 9.74 -0.30
CA SER A 125 -11.50 10.31 -1.49
C SER A 125 -10.15 9.65 -1.79
N ALA A 126 -9.37 9.34 -0.76
CA ALA A 126 -8.10 8.63 -0.89
C ALA A 126 -8.32 7.19 -1.39
N ALA A 127 -9.25 6.44 -0.77
CA ALA A 127 -9.57 5.09 -1.18
C ALA A 127 -10.06 5.03 -2.64
N ALA A 128 -10.94 5.95 -3.06
CA ALA A 128 -11.42 6.02 -4.44
C ALA A 128 -10.27 6.21 -5.45
N ARG A 129 -9.34 7.13 -5.15
CA ARG A 129 -8.15 7.39 -5.97
C ARG A 129 -7.21 6.18 -6.01
N ILE A 130 -6.98 5.55 -4.86
CA ILE A 130 -6.17 4.32 -4.78
C ILE A 130 -6.78 3.21 -5.65
N LYS A 131 -8.10 2.99 -5.57
CA LYS A 131 -8.80 1.99 -6.39
C LYS A 131 -8.66 2.30 -7.89
N GLU A 132 -8.88 3.55 -8.29
CA GLU A 132 -8.72 3.98 -9.68
C GLU A 132 -7.30 3.69 -10.21
N THR A 133 -6.27 4.06 -9.44
CA THR A 133 -4.88 3.79 -9.83
C THR A 133 -4.59 2.29 -9.90
N LEU A 134 -5.03 1.49 -8.93
CA LEU A 134 -4.84 0.04 -8.94
C LEU A 134 -5.58 -0.65 -10.10
N GLU A 135 -6.78 -0.20 -10.45
CA GLU A 135 -7.54 -0.72 -11.59
C GLU A 135 -6.82 -0.42 -12.93
N ILE A 136 -6.23 0.77 -13.07
CA ILE A 136 -5.41 1.11 -14.24
C ILE A 136 -4.17 0.21 -14.31
N LEU A 137 -3.47 0.01 -13.20
CA LEU A 137 -2.29 -0.86 -13.13
C LEU A 137 -2.65 -2.31 -13.44
N GLU A 138 -3.79 -2.80 -12.95
CA GLU A 138 -4.28 -4.14 -13.26
C GLU A 138 -4.56 -4.30 -14.76
N LYS A 139 -5.34 -3.39 -15.35
CA LYS A 139 -5.69 -3.41 -16.79
C LYS A 139 -4.48 -3.29 -17.72
N THR A 140 -3.41 -2.65 -17.24
CA THR A 140 -2.15 -2.49 -17.99
C THR A 140 -1.13 -3.59 -17.69
N GLY A 141 -1.48 -4.61 -16.89
CA GLY A 141 -0.62 -5.75 -16.60
C GLY A 141 0.51 -5.48 -15.59
N ARG A 142 0.44 -4.37 -14.85
CA ARG A 142 1.53 -3.87 -13.99
C ARG A 142 1.45 -4.35 -12.54
N LEU A 143 0.56 -5.32 -12.26
CA LEU A 143 0.42 -5.99 -10.95
C LEU A 143 0.92 -7.44 -11.00
N ASP A 144 1.75 -7.78 -11.99
CA ASP A 144 2.23 -9.14 -12.24
C ASP A 144 3.44 -9.56 -11.39
N GLY A 145 4.09 -8.61 -10.71
CA GLY A 145 5.27 -8.85 -9.88
C GLY A 145 6.59 -8.36 -10.49
N THR A 146 6.54 -7.62 -11.60
CA THR A 146 7.73 -7.11 -12.31
C THR A 146 7.85 -5.58 -12.33
N GLU A 147 6.78 -4.86 -11.99
CA GLU A 147 6.75 -3.40 -11.96
C GLU A 147 7.28 -2.86 -10.63
N ASP A 148 8.17 -1.87 -10.66
CA ASP A 148 8.69 -1.22 -9.45
C ASP A 148 8.42 0.29 -9.39
N GLY A 149 7.70 0.88 -10.36
CA GLY A 149 7.54 2.33 -10.47
C GLY A 149 6.72 3.00 -9.35
N ILE A 150 6.76 4.33 -9.33
CA ILE A 150 5.94 5.17 -8.45
C ILE A 150 4.75 5.74 -9.24
N PHE A 151 3.54 5.53 -8.73
CA PHE A 151 2.28 6.02 -9.32
C PHE A 151 1.56 6.93 -8.34
N PHE A 152 1.06 8.05 -8.83
CA PHE A 152 0.30 8.97 -8.01
C PHE A 152 -1.18 8.59 -7.98
N TRP A 153 -1.80 8.65 -6.80
CA TRP A 153 -3.25 8.51 -6.63
C TRP A 153 -3.90 9.83 -6.22
#